data_AF-B6QJM9-F1
#
_entry.id   AF-B6QJM9-F1
#
_cell.length_a   1.000
_cell.length_b   1.000
_cell.length_c   1.000
_cell.angle_alpha   90.00
_cell.angle_beta   90.00
_cell.angle_gamma   90.00
#
_symmetry.space_group_name_H-M   'P 1'
#
loop_
_entity.id
_entity.type
_entity.pdbx_description
1 polymer ?
#
loop_
_entity_poly.entity_id
_entity_poly.type
_entity_poly.pdbx_seq_one_letter_code
_entity_poly.pdbx_strand_id
1 'polypeptide(L)'
;MSESESLLEELSNSITENARIVSQYLASQNLPQPSFRSDGPTTILPKGCPQSIQARESVIAKSLEILQLAIGPSEFLPHLTTGYQYISCLRWLCQFDIFHLVPLNITISYADLATAAKVPEQRLKSIMRMAMTSFLFLEEEAELLARNQDIHAYASYLSSNSAPLALQMTPAHKKWGAGSTRTYETAFNLAHSTDLTFFDYLSRNQDLMRDFAQHIRSVRSSESVGIKHLLAGYEWQAIPDGGLVVDYYVGGSTGTSAMRS
;
A
#
# COMPACT_ATOMS: atom_id res chain seq x y z
N MET A 1 19.68 -25.64 34.36
CA MET A 1 19.56 -25.31 32.94
C MET A 1 18.32 -24.44 32.83
N SER A 2 18.45 -23.13 32.63
CA SER A 2 17.28 -22.30 32.35
C SER A 2 16.76 -22.72 30.98
N GLU A 3 15.47 -23.07 30.90
CA GLU A 3 14.81 -23.21 29.61
C GLU A 3 15.00 -21.91 28.85
N SER A 4 15.62 -21.98 27.66
CA SER A 4 15.63 -20.87 26.73
C SER A 4 14.17 -20.57 26.42
N GLU A 5 13.74 -19.34 26.67
CA GLU A 5 12.41 -18.87 26.28
C GLU A 5 12.23 -19.15 24.78
N SER A 6 11.06 -19.65 24.37
CA SER A 6 10.85 -19.96 22.97
C SER A 6 10.80 -18.65 22.17
N LEU A 7 11.31 -18.65 20.93
CA LEU A 7 11.29 -17.44 20.08
C LEU A 7 9.87 -16.86 19.94
N LEU A 8 8.83 -17.71 19.94
CA LEU A 8 7.43 -17.27 19.91
C LEU A 8 7.04 -16.48 21.18
N GLU A 9 7.49 -16.91 22.35
CA GLU A 9 7.27 -16.22 23.62
C GLU A 9 8.05 -14.91 23.68
N GLU A 10 9.33 -14.91 23.25
CA GLU A 10 10.15 -13.70 23.16
C GLU A 10 9.49 -12.62 22.28
N LEU A 11 9.01 -13.01 21.10
CA LEU A 11 8.31 -12.10 20.19
C LEU A 11 6.99 -11.62 20.80
N SER A 12 6.23 -12.49 21.45
CA SER A 12 4.93 -12.15 22.08
C SER A 12 5.08 -11.14 23.21
N ASN A 13 6.10 -11.33 24.05
CA ASN A 13 6.46 -10.39 25.12
C ASN A 13 6.84 -9.03 24.54
N SER A 14 7.62 -9.04 23.45
CA SER A 14 8.05 -7.81 22.81
C SER A 14 6.90 -7.06 22.11
N ILE A 15 5.96 -7.78 21.49
CA ILE A 15 4.72 -7.19 20.95
C ILE A 15 3.93 -6.53 22.07
N THR A 16 3.75 -7.22 23.20
CA THR A 16 2.99 -6.71 24.34
C THR A 16 3.59 -5.41 24.88
N GLU A 17 4.91 -5.36 25.07
CA GLU A 17 5.57 -4.16 25.57
C GLU A 17 5.48 -2.97 24.59
N ASN A 18 5.67 -3.22 23.29
CA ASN A 18 5.56 -2.15 22.29
C ASN A 18 4.11 -1.69 22.08
N ALA A 19 3.14 -2.59 22.13
CA ALA A 19 1.72 -2.23 22.09
C ALA A 19 1.34 -1.35 23.27
N ARG A 20 1.88 -1.64 24.47
CA ARG A 20 1.69 -0.81 25.67
C ARG A 20 2.21 0.61 25.47
N ILE A 21 3.39 0.78 24.88
CA ILE A 21 3.95 2.11 24.56
C ILE A 21 2.99 2.90 23.64
N VAL A 22 2.49 2.26 22.58
CA VAL A 22 1.56 2.89 21.64
C VAL A 22 0.25 3.29 22.32
N SER A 23 -0.39 2.36 23.04
CA SER A 23 -1.67 2.63 23.71
C SER A 23 -1.55 3.69 24.80
N GLN A 24 -0.46 3.70 25.57
CA GLN A 24 -0.20 4.72 26.59
C GLN A 24 0.04 6.10 25.98
N TYR A 25 0.77 6.18 24.87
CA TYR A 25 0.95 7.44 24.15
C TYR A 25 -0.40 8.01 23.70
N LEU A 26 -1.24 7.20 23.04
CA LEU A 26 -2.57 7.63 22.59
C LEU A 26 -3.43 8.12 23.75
N ALA A 27 -3.45 7.38 24.86
CA ALA A 27 -4.18 7.80 26.06
C ALA A 27 -3.66 9.13 26.62
N SER A 28 -2.33 9.32 26.70
CA SER A 28 -1.73 10.56 27.21
C SER A 28 -2.05 11.80 26.37
N GLN A 29 -2.31 11.62 25.08
CA GLN A 29 -2.65 12.68 24.13
C GLN A 29 -4.17 12.82 23.91
N ASN A 30 -4.99 12.06 24.65
CA ASN A 30 -6.45 11.98 24.45
C ASN A 30 -6.85 11.62 23.01
N LEU A 31 -6.07 10.74 22.37
CA LEU A 31 -6.33 10.25 21.01
C LEU A 31 -7.14 8.94 21.05
N PRO A 32 -7.97 8.66 20.03
CA PRO A 32 -8.73 7.43 19.94
C PRO A 32 -7.80 6.21 19.80
N GLN A 33 -8.22 5.07 20.36
CA GLN A 33 -7.52 3.81 20.20
C GLN A 33 -7.87 3.15 18.86
N PRO A 34 -6.94 2.39 18.24
CA PRO A 34 -7.22 1.55 17.08
C PRO A 34 -8.38 0.58 17.34
N SER A 35 -9.25 0.40 16.36
CA SER A 35 -10.40 -0.49 16.44
C SER A 35 -10.71 -1.07 15.06
N PHE A 36 -11.49 -2.16 14.99
CA PHE A 36 -12.01 -2.71 13.73
C PHE A 36 -13.40 -2.16 13.36
N ARG A 37 -13.92 -1.22 14.15
CA ARG A 37 -15.24 -0.61 14.00
C ARG A 37 -15.07 0.73 13.31
N SER A 38 -16.07 1.18 12.56
CA SER A 38 -16.09 2.45 11.81
C SER A 38 -15.73 3.74 12.58
N ASP A 39 -15.63 3.71 13.92
CA ASP A 39 -15.17 4.82 14.76
C ASP A 39 -13.65 4.80 15.05
N GLY A 40 -12.90 3.84 14.51
CA GLY A 40 -11.45 3.77 14.63
C GLY A 40 -10.73 4.86 13.84
N PRO A 41 -9.54 5.29 14.30
CA PRO A 41 -8.75 6.29 13.59
C PRO A 41 -8.11 5.70 12.33
N THR A 42 -8.35 6.32 11.17
CA THR A 42 -7.68 5.97 9.91
C THR A 42 -6.14 6.09 9.99
N THR A 43 -5.64 6.98 10.85
CA THR A 43 -4.21 7.12 11.14
C THR A 43 -3.96 6.82 12.60
N ILE A 44 -3.23 5.73 12.86
CA ILE A 44 -3.03 5.18 14.20
C ILE A 44 -2.19 6.09 15.10
N LEU A 45 -1.16 6.75 14.55
CA LEU A 45 -0.32 7.67 15.31
C LEU A 45 -0.20 9.00 14.55
N PRO A 46 -0.52 10.15 15.19
CA PRO A 46 -0.23 11.43 14.58
C PRO A 46 1.29 11.64 14.49
N LYS A 47 1.69 12.48 13.54
CA LYS A 47 3.10 12.85 13.35
C LYS A 47 3.59 13.59 14.60
N GLY A 48 4.72 13.18 15.19
CA GLY A 48 5.39 13.97 16.23
C GLY A 48 6.06 13.21 17.37
N CYS A 49 5.89 11.90 17.51
CA CYS A 49 6.55 11.12 18.55
C CYS A 49 7.36 9.93 17.97
N PRO A 50 8.70 10.04 17.87
CA PRO A 50 9.54 8.98 17.32
C PRO A 50 9.44 7.65 18.07
N GLN A 51 9.29 7.69 19.39
CA GLN A 51 9.22 6.48 20.22
C GLN A 51 7.95 5.66 19.98
N SER A 52 6.78 6.31 19.89
CA SER A 52 5.53 5.59 19.59
C SER A 52 5.52 5.04 18.16
N ILE A 53 6.10 5.78 17.20
CA ILE A 53 6.26 5.32 15.82
C ILE A 53 7.13 4.08 15.76
N GLN A 54 8.30 4.09 16.39
CA GLN A 54 9.21 2.94 16.44
C GLN A 54 8.55 1.75 17.15
N ALA A 55 7.82 2.00 18.24
CA ALA A 55 7.08 0.94 18.93
C ALA A 55 6.00 0.31 18.03
N ARG A 56 5.24 1.13 17.29
CA ARG A 56 4.27 0.64 16.31
C ARG A 56 4.93 -0.18 15.19
N GLU A 57 6.02 0.31 14.62
CA GLU A 57 6.80 -0.44 13.61
C GLU A 57 7.30 -1.78 14.16
N SER A 58 7.75 -1.79 15.42
CA SER A 58 8.15 -3.02 16.10
C SER A 58 6.99 -3.98 16.33
N VAL A 59 5.78 -3.51 16.65
CA VAL A 59 4.60 -4.37 16.75
C VAL A 59 4.33 -5.03 15.39
N ILE A 60 4.30 -4.24 14.32
CA ILE A 60 4.03 -4.74 12.95
C ILE A 60 5.04 -5.81 12.54
N ALA A 61 6.34 -5.51 12.68
CA ALA A 61 7.39 -6.42 12.25
C ALA A 61 7.36 -7.75 13.02
N LYS A 62 7.21 -7.70 14.35
CA LYS A 62 7.21 -8.90 15.20
C LYS A 62 5.92 -9.71 15.07
N SER A 63 4.77 -9.06 14.88
CA SER A 63 3.52 -9.76 14.58
C SER A 63 3.62 -10.52 13.25
N LEU A 64 4.30 -9.96 12.25
CA LEU A 64 4.57 -10.68 10.99
C LEU A 64 5.50 -11.89 11.21
N GLU A 65 6.53 -11.75 12.04
CA GLU A 65 7.45 -12.84 12.36
C GLU A 65 6.74 -13.99 13.10
N ILE A 66 5.92 -13.67 14.12
CA ILE A 66 5.08 -14.66 14.79
C ILE A 66 4.15 -15.36 13.80
N LEU A 67 3.49 -14.59 12.93
CA LEU A 67 2.59 -15.15 11.92
C LEU A 67 3.35 -16.15 11.02
N GLN A 68 4.55 -15.79 10.54
CA GLN A 68 5.37 -16.66 9.71
C GLN A 68 5.83 -17.92 10.44
N LEU A 69 6.26 -17.80 11.69
CA LEU A 69 6.66 -18.93 12.54
C LEU A 69 5.49 -19.87 12.81
N ALA A 70 4.30 -19.32 13.07
CA ALA A 70 3.09 -20.08 13.34
C ALA A 70 2.53 -20.81 12.11
N ILE A 71 2.61 -20.20 10.92
CA ILE A 71 2.25 -20.84 9.64
C ILE A 71 3.20 -22.01 9.36
N GLY A 72 4.50 -21.80 9.56
CA GLY A 72 5.53 -22.80 9.26
C GLY A 72 5.70 -23.05 7.75
N PRO A 73 6.71 -23.85 7.36
CA PRO A 73 7.06 -24.03 5.95
C PRO A 73 6.03 -24.83 5.15
N SER A 74 5.24 -25.70 5.79
CA SER A 74 4.25 -26.54 5.11
C SER A 74 3.07 -25.73 4.57
N GLU A 75 2.64 -24.72 5.30
CA GLU A 75 1.48 -23.90 4.96
C GLU A 75 1.87 -22.62 4.18
N PHE A 76 3.16 -22.40 3.92
CA PHE A 76 3.64 -21.22 3.20
C PHE A 76 2.96 -21.02 1.84
N LEU A 77 2.84 -22.08 1.04
CA LEU A 77 2.23 -21.98 -0.30
C LEU A 77 0.73 -21.64 -0.25
N PRO A 78 -0.12 -22.34 0.54
CA PRO A 78 -1.50 -21.91 0.77
C PRO A 78 -1.62 -20.44 1.15
N HIS A 79 -0.80 -19.95 2.09
CA HIS A 79 -0.80 -18.54 2.48
C HIS A 79 -0.32 -17.59 1.37
N LEU A 80 0.64 -18.00 0.54
CA LEU A 80 1.05 -17.22 -0.64
C LEU A 80 -0.07 -17.12 -1.69
N THR A 81 -0.85 -18.19 -1.86
CA THR A 81 -1.92 -18.22 -2.88
C THR A 81 -3.05 -17.23 -2.60
N THR A 82 -3.31 -16.89 -1.34
CA THR A 82 -4.34 -15.89 -1.02
C THR A 82 -3.93 -14.48 -1.47
N GLY A 83 -2.64 -14.16 -1.48
CA GLY A 83 -2.14 -12.85 -1.89
C GLY A 83 -2.52 -12.44 -3.32
N TYR A 84 -2.37 -13.33 -4.32
CA TYR A 84 -2.76 -13.00 -5.70
C TYR A 84 -4.28 -12.94 -5.86
N GLN A 85 -5.03 -13.70 -5.07
CA GLN A 85 -6.49 -13.64 -5.04
C GLN A 85 -6.96 -12.28 -4.52
N TYR A 86 -6.29 -11.72 -3.50
CA TYR A 86 -6.61 -10.40 -2.96
C TYR A 86 -6.36 -9.29 -3.99
N ILE A 87 -5.22 -9.32 -4.69
CA ILE A 87 -4.93 -8.37 -5.77
C ILE A 87 -5.97 -8.49 -6.89
N SER A 88 -6.37 -9.72 -7.24
CA SER A 88 -7.38 -9.97 -8.28
C SER A 88 -8.76 -9.44 -7.88
N CYS A 89 -9.16 -9.65 -6.62
CA CYS A 89 -10.41 -9.10 -6.07
C CYS A 89 -10.34 -7.57 -6.05
N LEU A 90 -9.26 -6.98 -5.55
CA LEU A 90 -9.07 -5.53 -5.51
C LEU A 90 -9.21 -4.91 -6.91
N ARG A 91 -8.58 -5.53 -7.92
CA ARG A 91 -8.72 -5.12 -9.32
C ARG A 91 -10.18 -5.10 -9.76
N TRP A 92 -10.89 -6.20 -9.52
CA TRP A 92 -12.30 -6.32 -9.92
C TRP A 92 -13.17 -5.28 -9.22
N LEU A 93 -12.99 -5.10 -7.91
CA LEU A 93 -13.75 -4.16 -7.10
C LEU A 93 -13.53 -2.70 -7.55
N CYS A 94 -12.29 -2.33 -7.91
CA CYS A 94 -11.99 -1.01 -8.49
C CYS A 94 -12.58 -0.85 -9.90
N GLN A 95 -12.48 -1.87 -10.77
CA GLN A 95 -12.94 -1.78 -12.16
C GLN A 95 -14.46 -1.72 -12.30
N PHE A 96 -15.20 -2.28 -11.34
CA PHE A 96 -16.66 -2.21 -11.28
C PHE A 96 -17.18 -1.13 -10.31
N ASP A 97 -16.29 -0.24 -9.84
CA ASP A 97 -16.59 0.87 -8.92
C ASP A 97 -17.37 0.46 -7.66
N ILE A 98 -17.16 -0.77 -7.17
CA ILE A 98 -17.95 -1.35 -6.08
C ILE A 98 -17.83 -0.51 -4.80
N PHE A 99 -16.63 0.01 -4.49
CA PHE A 99 -16.41 0.85 -3.32
C PHE A 99 -17.29 2.12 -3.35
N HIS A 100 -17.49 2.73 -4.51
CA HIS A 100 -18.30 3.94 -4.66
C HIS A 100 -19.82 3.65 -4.70
N LEU A 101 -20.21 2.41 -5.01
CA LEU A 101 -21.60 1.98 -5.05
C LEU A 101 -22.15 1.53 -3.68
N VAL A 102 -21.26 1.22 -2.73
CA VAL A 102 -21.66 0.88 -1.36
C VAL A 102 -21.90 2.18 -0.58
N PRO A 103 -23.12 2.42 -0.06
CA PRO A 103 -23.37 3.57 0.79
C PRO A 103 -22.58 3.49 2.10
N LEU A 104 -22.05 4.63 2.55
CA LEU A 104 -21.16 4.68 3.72
C LEU A 104 -21.87 4.42 5.05
N ASN A 105 -23.10 4.93 5.21
CA ASN A 105 -23.81 4.95 6.50
C ASN A 105 -25.03 4.04 6.54
N ILE A 106 -25.31 3.30 5.46
CA ILE A 106 -26.46 2.40 5.36
C ILE A 106 -26.03 1.11 4.66
N THR A 107 -26.74 0.03 4.96
CA THR A 107 -26.50 -1.25 4.30
C THR A 107 -27.14 -1.27 2.92
N ILE A 108 -26.47 -1.90 1.95
CA ILE A 108 -27.01 -2.20 0.61
C ILE A 108 -27.13 -3.70 0.45
N SER A 109 -28.21 -4.17 -0.19
CA SER A 109 -28.36 -5.59 -0.49
C SER A 109 -27.43 -6.01 -1.62
N TYR A 110 -27.03 -7.28 -1.66
CA TYR A 110 -26.25 -7.82 -2.78
C TYR A 110 -26.99 -7.70 -4.13
N ALA A 111 -28.32 -7.81 -4.13
CA ALA A 111 -29.11 -7.70 -5.35
C ALA A 111 -29.10 -6.27 -5.92
N ASP A 112 -29.26 -5.28 -5.05
CA ASP A 112 -29.23 -3.86 -5.45
C ASP A 112 -27.82 -3.44 -5.90
N LEU A 113 -26.79 -3.85 -5.14
CA LEU A 113 -25.40 -3.57 -5.50
C LEU A 113 -25.01 -4.24 -6.82
N ALA A 114 -25.42 -5.48 -7.04
CA ALA A 114 -25.19 -6.19 -8.30
C ALA A 114 -25.88 -5.51 -9.49
N THR A 115 -27.10 -5.01 -9.27
CA THR A 115 -27.86 -4.26 -10.28
C THR A 115 -27.16 -2.93 -10.61
N ALA A 116 -26.72 -2.18 -9.59
CA ALA A 116 -25.99 -0.93 -9.76
C ALA A 116 -24.65 -1.13 -10.49
N ALA A 117 -23.91 -2.18 -10.14
CA ALA A 117 -22.64 -2.54 -10.75
C ALA A 117 -22.78 -3.26 -12.11
N LYS A 118 -23.99 -3.63 -12.53
CA LYS A 118 -24.29 -4.38 -13.76
C LYS A 118 -23.54 -5.71 -13.86
N VAL A 119 -23.48 -6.44 -12.75
CA VAL A 119 -22.79 -7.75 -12.64
C VAL A 119 -23.75 -8.82 -12.09
N PRO A 120 -23.51 -10.11 -12.37
CA PRO A 120 -24.29 -11.16 -11.74
C PRO A 120 -24.08 -11.19 -10.22
N GLU A 121 -25.17 -11.21 -9.45
CA GLU A 121 -25.15 -11.23 -7.98
C GLU A 121 -24.27 -12.35 -7.41
N GLN A 122 -24.30 -13.54 -8.03
CA GLN A 122 -23.47 -14.67 -7.61
C GLN A 122 -21.97 -14.36 -7.75
N ARG A 123 -21.55 -13.62 -8.78
CA ARG A 123 -20.15 -13.23 -8.99
C ARG A 123 -19.72 -12.20 -7.95
N LEU A 124 -20.55 -11.19 -7.72
CA LEU A 124 -20.32 -10.18 -6.68
C LEU A 124 -20.14 -10.85 -5.31
N LYS A 125 -21.04 -11.77 -4.92
CA LYS A 125 -20.94 -12.51 -3.65
C LYS A 125 -19.65 -13.30 -3.52
N SER A 126 -19.23 -14.02 -4.56
CA SER A 126 -17.98 -14.79 -4.52
C SER A 126 -16.75 -13.90 -4.32
N ILE A 127 -16.70 -12.76 -5.00
CA ILE A 127 -15.56 -11.84 -4.93
C ILE A 127 -15.53 -11.11 -3.58
N MET A 128 -16.68 -10.62 -3.12
CA MET A 128 -16.77 -9.96 -1.80
C MET A 128 -16.38 -10.92 -0.67
N ARG A 129 -16.80 -12.19 -0.71
CA ARG A 129 -16.37 -13.18 0.29
C ARG A 129 -14.86 -13.37 0.34
N MET A 130 -14.20 -13.45 -0.82
CA MET A 130 -12.75 -13.54 -0.87
C MET A 130 -12.09 -12.26 -0.34
N ALA A 131 -12.56 -11.08 -0.77
CA ALA A 131 -12.03 -9.79 -0.32
C ALA A 131 -12.16 -9.61 1.21
N MET A 132 -13.27 -10.04 1.81
CA MET A 132 -13.51 -9.99 3.25
C MET A 132 -12.50 -10.84 4.06
N THR A 133 -11.87 -11.86 3.46
CA THR A 133 -10.80 -12.61 4.16
C THR A 133 -9.49 -11.83 4.30
N SER A 134 -9.36 -10.70 3.60
CA SER A 134 -8.13 -9.90 3.51
C SER A 134 -8.22 -8.51 4.13
N PHE A 135 -9.22 -8.28 4.98
CA PHE A 135 -9.59 -6.95 5.50
C PHE A 135 -9.94 -5.89 4.43
N LEU A 136 -9.74 -6.15 3.13
CA LEU A 136 -10.07 -5.25 2.01
C LEU A 136 -11.54 -4.82 1.91
N PHE A 137 -12.43 -5.48 2.64
CA PHE A 137 -13.87 -5.16 2.71
C PHE A 137 -14.41 -5.13 4.14
N LEU A 138 -13.54 -4.93 5.14
CA LEU A 138 -14.03 -4.40 6.42
C LEU A 138 -14.44 -2.94 6.23
N GLU A 139 -15.37 -2.49 7.07
CA GLU A 139 -16.06 -1.20 6.91
C GLU A 139 -15.09 -0.03 6.77
N GLU A 140 -14.00 -0.01 7.54
CA GLU A 140 -13.01 1.07 7.52
C GLU A 140 -12.22 1.14 6.20
N GLU A 141 -11.70 0.02 5.70
CA GLU A 141 -10.90 -0.03 4.48
C GLU A 141 -11.75 0.25 3.24
N ALA A 142 -12.97 -0.29 3.20
CA ALA A 142 -13.92 -0.03 2.11
C ALA A 142 -14.34 1.45 2.10
N GLU A 143 -14.62 2.03 3.27
CA GLU A 143 -14.92 3.46 3.41
C GLU A 143 -13.73 4.33 2.99
N LEU A 144 -12.51 3.97 3.39
CA LEU A 144 -11.30 4.69 3.01
C LEU A 144 -11.11 4.68 1.48
N LEU A 145 -11.30 3.53 0.84
CA LEU A 145 -11.24 3.38 -0.62
C LEU A 145 -12.37 4.12 -1.34
N ALA A 146 -13.55 4.27 -0.72
CA ALA A 146 -14.67 5.02 -1.28
C ALA A 146 -14.50 6.54 -1.13
N ARG A 147 -13.92 7.02 -0.02
CA ARG A 147 -13.80 8.46 0.30
C ARG A 147 -12.52 9.09 -0.23
N ASN A 148 -11.41 8.34 -0.23
CA ASN A 148 -10.10 8.87 -0.58
C ASN A 148 -9.73 8.48 -2.02
N GLN A 149 -9.93 9.43 -2.94
CA GLN A 149 -9.62 9.26 -4.36
C GLN A 149 -8.15 8.90 -4.61
N ASP A 150 -7.21 9.40 -3.82
CA ASP A 150 -5.79 9.09 -3.98
C ASP A 150 -5.50 7.63 -3.60
N ILE A 151 -6.12 7.11 -2.53
CA ILE A 151 -5.98 5.70 -2.11
C ILE A 151 -6.69 4.78 -3.11
N HIS A 152 -7.86 5.16 -3.62
CA HIS A 152 -8.54 4.43 -4.69
C HIS A 152 -7.68 4.36 -5.96
N ALA A 153 -7.11 5.48 -6.39
CA ALA A 153 -6.22 5.54 -7.55
C ALA A 153 -4.96 4.67 -7.33
N TYR A 154 -4.41 4.67 -6.12
CA TYR A 154 -3.30 3.79 -5.76
C TYR A 154 -3.67 2.31 -5.88
N ALA A 155 -4.81 1.90 -5.32
CA ALA A 155 -5.32 0.53 -5.39
C ALA A 155 -5.60 0.09 -6.84
N SER A 156 -6.22 0.96 -7.64
CA SER A 156 -6.50 0.72 -9.05
C SER A 156 -5.22 0.56 -9.86
N TYR A 157 -4.24 1.46 -9.68
CA TYR A 157 -2.95 1.40 -10.38
C TYR A 157 -2.13 0.17 -9.98
N LEU A 158 -2.06 -0.14 -8.68
CA LEU A 158 -1.35 -1.31 -8.16
C LEU A 158 -1.87 -2.60 -8.78
N SER A 159 -3.20 -2.76 -8.81
CA SER A 159 -3.85 -3.99 -9.23
C SER A 159 -3.97 -4.13 -10.75
N SER A 160 -4.12 -3.03 -11.49
CA SER A 160 -4.28 -3.04 -12.94
C SER A 160 -2.98 -2.88 -13.72
N ASN A 161 -1.95 -2.22 -13.15
CA ASN A 161 -0.68 -1.96 -13.83
C ASN A 161 0.49 -2.67 -13.13
N SER A 162 0.79 -2.33 -11.88
CA SER A 162 2.02 -2.79 -11.20
C SER A 162 2.10 -4.31 -11.02
N ALA A 163 1.02 -4.95 -10.56
CA ALA A 163 1.01 -6.40 -10.33
C ALA A 163 1.14 -7.21 -11.65
N PRO A 164 0.38 -6.91 -12.72
CA PRO A 164 0.61 -7.54 -14.03
C PRO A 164 2.02 -7.31 -14.58
N LEU A 165 2.58 -6.10 -14.41
CA LEU A 165 3.96 -5.78 -14.79
C LEU A 165 4.98 -6.64 -14.06
N ALA A 166 4.81 -6.83 -12.75
CA ALA A 166 5.69 -7.68 -11.95
C ALA A 166 5.71 -9.13 -12.48
N LEU A 167 4.57 -9.65 -12.93
CA LEU A 167 4.48 -10.98 -13.54
C LEU A 167 5.20 -11.10 -14.89
N GLN A 168 5.51 -9.98 -15.55
CA GLN A 168 6.29 -9.94 -16.79
C GLN A 168 7.81 -9.96 -16.56
N MET A 169 8.29 -9.90 -15.31
CA MET A 169 9.72 -9.98 -15.02
C MET A 169 10.35 -11.26 -15.54
N THR A 170 9.77 -12.44 -15.27
CA THR A 170 10.33 -13.71 -15.74
C THR A 170 10.35 -13.82 -17.27
N PRO A 171 9.26 -13.50 -18.01
CA PRO A 171 9.30 -13.38 -19.46
C PRO A 171 10.38 -12.43 -19.99
N ALA A 172 10.57 -11.26 -19.35
CA ALA A 172 11.57 -10.28 -19.75
C ALA A 172 12.99 -10.84 -19.62
N HIS A 173 13.31 -11.44 -18.48
CA HIS A 173 14.61 -12.08 -18.26
C HIS A 173 14.88 -13.21 -19.25
N LYS A 174 13.85 -13.98 -19.64
CA LYS A 174 14.00 -15.02 -20.68
C LYS A 174 14.26 -14.43 -22.08
N LYS A 175 13.66 -13.29 -22.40
CA LYS A 175 13.79 -12.64 -23.71
C LYS A 175 15.15 -11.96 -23.90
N TRP A 176 15.61 -11.19 -22.90
CA TRP A 176 16.81 -10.35 -23.02
C TRP A 176 18.01 -10.86 -22.23
N GLY A 177 17.82 -11.89 -21.41
CA GLY A 177 18.87 -12.49 -20.58
C GLY A 177 19.06 -11.79 -19.24
N ALA A 178 19.61 -12.52 -18.27
CA ALA A 178 19.79 -12.04 -16.89
C ALA A 178 20.83 -10.92 -16.73
N GLY A 179 21.68 -10.70 -17.74
CA GLY A 179 22.70 -9.65 -17.72
C GLY A 179 22.25 -8.31 -18.30
N SER A 180 21.03 -8.20 -18.82
CA SER A 180 20.56 -6.92 -19.38
C SER A 180 20.30 -5.89 -18.28
N THR A 181 20.87 -4.71 -18.47
CA THR A 181 20.67 -3.52 -17.63
C THR A 181 20.10 -2.34 -18.43
N ARG A 182 19.65 -2.60 -19.66
CA ARG A 182 19.13 -1.57 -20.56
C ARG A 182 17.74 -1.12 -20.10
N THR A 183 17.52 0.20 -20.08
CA THR A 183 16.27 0.83 -19.61
C THR A 183 15.06 0.58 -20.51
N TYR A 184 15.26 -0.04 -21.67
CA TYR A 184 14.23 -0.41 -22.65
C TYR A 184 14.14 -1.93 -22.88
N GLU A 185 14.78 -2.74 -22.04
CA GLU A 185 14.70 -4.22 -22.06
C GLU A 185 14.08 -4.74 -20.76
N THR A 186 12.88 -4.23 -20.42
CA THR A 186 12.26 -4.44 -19.11
C THR A 186 10.91 -5.17 -19.20
N ALA A 187 10.39 -5.58 -18.04
CA ALA A 187 9.03 -6.12 -17.92
C ALA A 187 7.95 -5.15 -18.46
N PHE A 188 8.20 -3.84 -18.36
CA PHE A 188 7.34 -2.81 -18.94
C PHE A 188 7.28 -2.87 -20.46
N ASN A 189 8.43 -3.02 -21.10
CA ASN A 189 8.54 -3.14 -22.56
C ASN A 189 7.74 -4.35 -23.09
N LEU A 190 7.75 -5.47 -22.36
CA LEU A 190 6.90 -6.61 -22.69
C LEU A 190 5.42 -6.33 -22.50
N ALA A 191 5.04 -5.84 -21.32
CA ALA A 191 3.64 -5.61 -20.97
C ALA A 191 2.95 -4.65 -21.95
N HIS A 192 3.66 -3.60 -22.38
CA HIS A 192 3.13 -2.57 -23.27
C HIS A 192 3.52 -2.75 -24.73
N SER A 193 4.22 -3.85 -25.08
CA SER A 193 4.70 -4.13 -26.44
C SER A 193 5.39 -2.92 -27.07
N THR A 194 6.39 -2.38 -26.38
CA THR A 194 7.07 -1.14 -26.75
C THR A 194 8.58 -1.25 -26.61
N ASP A 195 9.31 -0.54 -27.47
CA ASP A 195 10.77 -0.39 -27.38
C ASP A 195 11.19 0.94 -26.74
N LEU A 196 10.23 1.73 -26.25
CA LEU A 196 10.49 3.00 -25.57
C LEU A 196 10.93 2.77 -24.13
N THR A 197 11.72 3.69 -23.59
CA THR A 197 11.94 3.73 -22.14
C THR A 197 10.63 4.10 -21.41
N PHE A 198 10.53 3.78 -20.13
CA PHE A 198 9.33 4.02 -19.32
C PHE A 198 8.82 5.47 -19.43
N PHE A 199 9.68 6.46 -19.20
CA PHE A 199 9.27 7.87 -19.23
C PHE A 199 8.98 8.38 -20.64
N ASP A 200 9.69 7.89 -21.67
CA ASP A 200 9.37 8.22 -23.05
C ASP A 200 7.99 7.70 -23.43
N TYR A 201 7.64 6.49 -23.01
CA TYR A 201 6.30 5.94 -23.22
C TYR A 201 5.22 6.74 -22.50
N LEU A 202 5.43 7.07 -21.21
CA LEU A 202 4.49 7.90 -20.44
C LEU A 202 4.28 9.27 -21.08
N SER A 203 5.35 9.91 -21.58
CA SER A 203 5.25 11.22 -22.23
C SER A 203 4.32 11.22 -23.46
N ARG A 204 4.15 10.05 -24.10
CA ARG A 204 3.30 9.84 -25.28
C ARG A 204 1.90 9.33 -24.91
N ASN A 205 1.66 8.95 -23.66
CA ASN A 205 0.38 8.45 -23.17
C ASN A 205 -0.08 9.27 -21.96
N GLN A 206 -0.85 10.33 -22.24
CA GLN A 206 -1.30 11.29 -21.22
C GLN A 206 -2.15 10.65 -20.13
N ASP A 207 -2.97 9.65 -20.47
CA ASP A 207 -3.79 8.95 -19.50
C ASP A 207 -2.94 8.15 -18.51
N LEU A 208 -1.99 7.35 -19.02
CA LEU A 208 -1.10 6.58 -18.18
C LEU A 208 -0.16 7.47 -17.34
N MET A 209 0.27 8.62 -17.89
CA MET A 209 1.04 9.62 -17.16
C MET A 209 0.24 10.24 -16.00
N ARG A 210 -1.05 10.55 -16.22
CA ARG A 210 -1.94 11.05 -15.16
C ARG A 210 -2.11 10.00 -14.06
N ASP A 211 -2.36 8.75 -14.43
CA ASP A 211 -2.58 7.66 -13.47
C ASP A 211 -1.30 7.36 -12.69
N PHE A 212 -0.14 7.40 -13.34
CA PHE A 212 1.17 7.31 -12.69
C PHE A 212 1.41 8.48 -11.72
N ALA A 213 1.12 9.71 -12.12
CA ALA A 213 1.28 10.89 -11.27
C ALA A 213 0.34 10.85 -10.05
N GLN A 214 -0.90 10.35 -10.20
CA GLN A 214 -1.80 10.08 -9.09
C GLN A 214 -1.21 9.02 -8.15
N HIS A 215 -0.78 7.88 -8.67
CA HIS A 215 -0.13 6.82 -7.89
C HIS A 215 1.07 7.33 -7.08
N ILE A 216 1.98 8.11 -7.70
CA ILE A 216 3.15 8.67 -7.01
C ILE A 216 2.75 9.64 -5.90
N ARG A 217 1.68 10.45 -6.08
CA ARG A 217 1.17 11.32 -5.01
C ARG A 217 0.66 10.50 -3.83
N SER A 218 -0.10 9.44 -4.09
CA SER A 218 -0.62 8.54 -3.05
C SER A 218 0.50 7.84 -2.29
N VAL A 219 1.53 7.32 -2.99
CA VAL A 219 2.71 6.71 -2.36
C VAL A 219 3.45 7.71 -1.48
N ARG A 220 3.66 8.95 -1.94
CA ARG A 220 4.30 10.02 -1.15
C ARG A 220 3.48 10.46 0.06
N SER A 221 2.16 10.27 0.02
CA SER A 221 1.27 10.53 1.14
C SER A 221 1.30 9.42 2.19
N SER A 222 1.77 8.22 1.82
CA SER A 222 1.92 7.09 2.74
C SER A 222 2.97 7.38 3.82
N GLU A 223 2.72 6.86 5.02
CA GLU A 223 3.54 7.14 6.20
C GLU A 223 4.99 6.66 6.07
N SER A 224 5.21 5.59 5.29
CA SER A 224 6.49 4.92 5.07
C SER A 224 7.40 5.56 4.02
N VAL A 225 6.86 6.40 3.12
CA VAL A 225 7.62 7.05 2.02
C VAL A 225 7.45 8.59 2.05
N GLY A 226 6.94 9.12 3.17
CA GLY A 226 6.68 10.55 3.30
C GLY A 226 7.93 11.41 3.10
N ILE A 227 7.76 12.57 2.44
CA ILE A 227 8.81 13.59 2.17
C ILE A 227 9.63 13.99 3.42
N LYS A 228 9.13 13.73 4.64
CA LYS A 228 9.85 13.90 5.90
C LYS A 228 11.19 13.15 5.96
N HIS A 229 11.33 12.00 5.30
CA HIS A 229 12.62 11.27 5.26
C HIS A 229 13.67 12.04 4.44
N LEU A 230 13.24 12.82 3.44
CA LEU A 230 14.11 13.71 2.68
C LEU A 230 14.53 14.94 3.51
N LEU A 231 13.59 15.52 4.28
CA LEU A 231 13.84 16.68 5.14
C LEU A 231 14.70 16.34 6.36
N ALA A 232 14.54 15.15 6.93
CA ALA A 232 15.33 14.68 8.08
C ALA A 232 16.67 14.03 7.65
N GLY A 233 16.82 13.64 6.38
CA GLY A 233 18.00 12.95 5.87
C GLY A 233 19.14 13.86 5.39
N TYR A 234 18.95 15.18 5.43
CA TYR A 234 19.93 16.16 4.98
C TYR A 234 19.88 17.42 5.85
N GLU A 235 21.04 18.00 6.18
CA GLU A 235 21.13 19.22 6.97
C GLU A 235 20.86 20.45 6.10
N TRP A 236 19.60 20.66 5.74
CA TRP A 236 19.16 21.79 4.88
C TRP A 236 19.58 23.17 5.41
N GLN A 237 19.79 23.29 6.73
CA GLN A 237 20.26 24.51 7.39
C GLN A 237 21.75 24.82 7.14
N ALA A 238 22.52 23.86 6.62
CA ALA A 238 23.91 24.08 6.21
C ALA A 238 24.03 24.79 4.85
N ILE A 239 22.91 24.97 4.14
CA ILE A 239 22.87 25.74 2.89
C ILE A 239 22.91 27.23 3.26
N PRO A 240 23.92 27.99 2.80
CA PRO A 240 24.03 29.42 3.11
C PRO A 240 22.89 30.21 2.49
N ASP A 241 22.54 31.35 3.09
CA ASP A 241 21.53 32.27 2.56
C ASP A 241 21.87 32.66 1.11
N GLY A 242 20.93 32.40 0.19
CA GLY A 242 21.14 32.58 -1.26
C GLY A 242 21.69 31.34 -2.00
N GLY A 243 21.85 30.21 -1.31
CA GLY A 243 22.22 28.93 -1.91
C GLY A 243 21.15 28.41 -2.88
N LEU A 244 21.58 28.01 -4.08
CA LEU A 244 20.71 27.46 -5.11
C LEU A 244 20.53 25.95 -4.90
N VAL A 245 19.31 25.53 -4.56
CA VAL A 245 18.91 24.12 -4.59
C VAL A 245 18.28 23.84 -5.95
N VAL A 246 18.96 23.03 -6.77
CA VAL A 246 18.43 22.57 -8.05
C VAL A 246 17.82 21.18 -7.85
N ASP A 247 16.50 21.09 -7.90
CA ASP A 247 15.79 19.81 -8.01
C ASP A 247 16.00 19.25 -9.42
N TYR A 248 16.96 18.33 -9.59
CA TYR A 248 17.26 17.72 -10.89
C TYR A 248 16.16 16.74 -11.27
N TYR A 249 15.27 17.19 -12.16
CA TYR A 249 14.03 16.50 -12.50
C TYR A 249 14.24 15.36 -13.51
N VAL A 250 14.19 14.13 -13.03
CA VAL A 250 14.07 12.94 -13.89
C VAL A 250 12.97 12.06 -13.32
N GLY A 251 11.72 12.25 -13.76
CA GLY A 251 10.67 11.24 -13.51
C GLY A 251 9.23 11.67 -13.23
N GLY A 252 8.77 12.85 -13.69
CA GLY A 252 7.32 13.12 -13.81
C GLY A 252 6.53 13.31 -12.50
N SER A 253 7.17 13.67 -11.38
CA SER A 253 6.46 14.23 -10.22
C SER A 253 6.04 15.69 -10.48
N THR A 254 5.48 16.43 -9.51
CA THR A 254 5.06 17.85 -9.66
C THR A 254 5.89 18.84 -8.82
N GLY A 255 7.09 18.48 -8.36
CA GLY A 255 8.04 19.43 -7.75
C GLY A 255 7.57 19.96 -6.40
N THR A 256 6.61 19.28 -5.78
CA THR A 256 6.01 19.65 -4.49
C THR A 256 7.00 19.64 -3.33
N SER A 257 8.16 18.97 -3.48
CA SER A 257 9.25 19.03 -2.50
C SER A 257 9.99 20.37 -2.49
N ALA A 258 10.01 21.12 -3.61
CA ALA A 258 10.74 22.39 -3.71
C ALA A 258 9.94 23.60 -3.20
N MET A 259 8.61 23.50 -3.07
CA MET A 259 7.74 24.62 -2.69
C MET A 259 7.64 24.89 -1.17
N ARG A 260 8.44 24.19 -0.35
CA ARG A 260 8.56 24.46 1.10
C ARG A 260 10.02 24.72 1.45
N SER A 261 10.53 25.88 1.03
CA SER A 261 11.65 26.57 1.65
C SER A 261 11.11 27.66 2.57
#